data_AF-A0A920P1I3-F1
#
_entry.id   AF-A0A920P1I3-F1
#
_cell.length_a   1.000
_cell.length_b   1.000
_cell.length_c   1.000
_cell.angle_alpha   90.00
_cell.angle_beta   90.00
_cell.angle_gamma   90.00
#
_symmetry.space_group_name_H-M   'P 1'
#
loop_
_entity.id
_entity.type
_entity.pdbx_description
1 polymer ?
#
loop_
_entity_poly.entity_id
_entity_poly.type
_entity_poly.pdbx_seq_one_letter_code
_entity_poly.pdbx_strand_id
1 'polypeptide(L)' 'MPEKIVDRMRKAQISGDEEALNEGVEIAAEMIDAIRPLVQGLHLSAPSRRADVALRVLHEAGVSTNT' A
#
# COMPACT_ATOMS: atom_id res chain seq x y z
N MET A 1 -8.42 3.96 12.28
CA MET A 1 -8.46 3.73 10.82
C MET A 1 -9.88 3.97 10.32
N PRO A 2 -10.08 4.55 9.13
CA PRO A 2 -11.42 4.75 8.58
C PRO A 2 -12.17 3.42 8.41
N GLU A 3 -13.46 3.37 8.75
CA GLU A 3 -14.24 2.12 8.75
C GLU A 3 -14.25 1.45 7.37
N LYS A 4 -14.42 2.22 6.30
CA LYS A 4 -14.38 1.71 4.91
C LYS A 4 -13.10 0.93 4.59
N ILE A 5 -11.95 1.40 5.09
CA ILE A 5 -10.66 0.74 4.87
C ILE A 5 -10.59 -0.55 5.69
N VAL A 6 -11.02 -0.51 6.95
CA VAL A 6 -11.06 -1.70 7.81
C VAL A 6 -11.97 -2.78 7.22
N ASP A 7 -13.11 -2.42 6.65
CA ASP A 7 -14.03 -3.38 6.06
C ASP A 7 -13.48 -4.00 4.77
N ARG A 8 -12.75 -3.24 3.95
CA ARG A 8 -12.01 -3.78 2.80
C ARG A 8 -10.97 -4.80 3.25
N MET A 9 -10.14 -4.45 4.24
CA MET A 9 -9.14 -5.34 4.80
C MET A 9 -9.75 -6.63 5.36
N ARG A 10 -10.87 -6.54 6.09
CA ARG A 10 -11.57 -7.72 6.62
C ARG A 10 -12.06 -8.64 5.52
N LYS A 11 -12.65 -8.08 4.45
CA LYS A 11 -13.15 -8.87 3.31
C LYS A 11 -12.00 -9.60 2.61
N ALA A 12 -10.90 -8.91 2.34
CA ALA A 12 -9.72 -9.52 1.73
C ALA A 12 -9.11 -10.61 2.62
N GLN A 13 -9.05 -10.40 3.94
CA GLN A 13 -8.55 -11.39 4.90
C GLN A 13 -9.36 -12.69 4.92
N ILE A 14 -10.67 -12.62 4.70
CA ILE A 14 -11.54 -13.82 4.59
C ILE A 14 -11.19 -14.61 3.32
N SER A 15 -10.78 -13.94 2.25
CA SER A 15 -10.43 -14.56 0.97
C SER A 15 -9.04 -15.23 0.98
N GLY A 16 -8.15 -14.85 1.89
CA GLY A 16 -6.86 -15.50 2.11
C GLY A 16 -5.68 -14.52 2.26
N ASP A 17 -4.51 -15.06 2.59
CA ASP A 17 -3.31 -14.25 2.87
C ASP A 17 -2.81 -13.46 1.65
N GLU A 18 -2.94 -14.02 0.44
CA GLU A 18 -2.57 -13.34 -0.80
C GLU A 18 -3.51 -12.16 -1.08
N GLU A 19 -4.82 -12.36 -0.94
CA GLU A 19 -5.82 -11.30 -1.12
C GLU A 19 -5.66 -10.21 -0.06
N ALA A 20 -5.40 -10.57 1.19
CA ALA A 20 -5.10 -9.62 2.25
C ALA A 20 -3.86 -8.77 1.93
N LEU A 21 -2.81 -9.38 1.36
CA LEU A 21 -1.62 -8.67 0.92
C LEU A 21 -1.91 -7.74 -0.26
N ASN A 22 -2.65 -8.22 -1.27
CA ASN A 22 -3.03 -7.45 -2.46
C ASN A 22 -3.83 -6.21 -2.07
N GLU A 23 -4.84 -6.37 -1.23
CA GLU A 23 -5.67 -5.27 -0.71
C GLU A 23 -4.83 -4.27 0.09
N GLY A 24 -3.90 -4.74 0.92
CA GLY A 24 -2.99 -3.87 1.67
C GLY A 24 -2.09 -3.03 0.76
N VAL A 25 -1.60 -3.61 -0.34
CA VAL A 25 -0.81 -2.90 -1.35
C VAL A 25 -1.65 -1.85 -2.07
N GLU A 26 -2.88 -2.19 -2.47
CA GLU A 26 -3.80 -1.29 -3.17
C GLU A 26 -4.17 -0.09 -2.29
N ILE A 27 -4.57 -0.33 -1.03
CA ILE A 27 -4.85 0.75 -0.06
C ILE A 27 -3.65 1.67 0.10
N ALA A 28 -2.43 1.12 0.21
CA ALA A 28 -1.22 1.93 0.36
C ALA A 28 -0.94 2.78 -0.90
N ALA A 29 -1.15 2.23 -2.09
CA ALA A 29 -1.01 2.96 -3.35
C ALA A 29 -2.04 4.09 -3.50
N GLU A 30 -3.31 3.83 -3.19
CA GLU A 30 -4.38 4.85 -3.14
C GLU A 30 -4.04 5.98 -2.18
N MET A 31 -3.53 5.64 -0.99
CA MET A 31 -3.11 6.62 0.00
C MET A 31 -1.97 7.50 -0.51
N ILE A 32 -0.97 6.89 -1.16
CA ILE A 32 0.16 7.63 -1.76
C ILE A 32 -0.36 8.62 -2.79
N ASP A 33 -1.23 8.19 -3.70
CA ASP A 33 -1.79 9.06 -4.75
C ASP A 33 -2.54 10.26 -4.15
N ALA A 34 -3.38 10.00 -3.14
CA ALA A 34 -4.16 11.04 -2.47
C ALA A 34 -3.31 12.09 -1.76
N ILE A 35 -2.16 11.72 -1.18
CA ILE A 35 -1.32 12.63 -0.40
C ILE A 35 -0.13 13.21 -1.17
N ARG A 36 0.26 12.62 -2.30
CA ARG A 36 1.43 13.04 -3.11
C ARG A 36 1.47 14.55 -3.39
N PRO A 37 0.39 15.25 -3.78
CA PRO A 37 0.46 16.69 -4.04
C PRO A 37 0.60 17.55 -2.77
N LEU A 38 0.48 16.95 -1.58
CA LEU A 38 0.44 17.63 -0.29
C LEU A 38 1.74 17.50 0.51
N VAL A 39 2.68 16.65 0.08
CA VAL A 39 3.89 16.31 0.84
C VAL A 39 5.15 16.38 -0.02
N GLN A 40 6.31 16.64 0.59
CA GLN A 40 7.60 16.66 -0.12
C GLN A 40 8.20 15.27 -0.35
N GLY A 41 7.71 14.26 0.36
CA GLY A 41 8.24 12.91 0.31
C GLY A 41 7.46 11.94 1.18
N LEU A 42 7.73 10.65 0.99
CA LEU A 42 7.04 9.54 1.65
C LEU A 42 8.06 8.67 2.37
N HIS A 43 7.69 8.18 3.56
CA HIS A 43 8.45 7.16 4.26
C HIS A 43 7.64 5.86 4.27
N LEU A 44 8.23 4.78 3.74
CA LEU A 44 7.63 3.46 3.74
C LEU A 44 8.36 2.57 4.74
N SER A 45 7.64 2.12 5.76
CA SER A 45 8.15 1.12 6.70
C SER A 45 7.97 -0.28 6.11
N ALA A 46 9.07 -1.01 5.94
CA ALA A 46 9.09 -2.40 5.49
C ALA A 46 9.55 -3.34 6.63
N PRO A 47 8.70 -3.61 7.63
CA PRO A 47 9.09 -4.46 8.75
C PRO A 47 9.36 -5.91 8.30
N SER A 48 10.10 -6.65 9.12
CA SER A 48 10.30 -8.10 8.94
C SER A 48 10.91 -8.51 7.58
N ARG A 49 11.82 -7.69 7.05
CA ARG A 49 12.52 -7.92 5.77
C ARG A 49 11.60 -7.94 4.54
N ARG A 50 10.40 -7.37 4.62
CA ARG A 50 9.44 -7.29 3.50
C ARG A 50 9.68 -6.10 2.58
N ALA A 51 10.93 -5.90 2.16
CA ALA A 51 11.28 -4.82 1.25
C ALA A 51 10.64 -4.98 -0.14
N ASP A 52 10.40 -6.22 -0.55
CA ASP A 52 9.64 -6.61 -1.74
C ASP A 52 8.22 -6.03 -1.75
N VAL A 53 7.51 -6.09 -0.61
CA VAL A 53 6.16 -5.52 -0.49
C VAL A 53 6.19 -3.99 -0.61
N ALA A 54 7.18 -3.34 0.01
CA ALA A 54 7.33 -1.88 -0.11
C ALA A 54 7.66 -1.46 -1.56
N LEU A 55 8.51 -2.21 -2.26
CA LEU A 55 8.77 -1.99 -3.69
C LEU A 55 7.52 -2.18 -4.54
N ARG A 56 6.70 -3.19 -4.23
CA ARG A 56 5.42 -3.41 -4.89
C ARG A 56 4.47 -2.22 -4.69
N VAL A 57 4.37 -1.68 -3.48
CA VAL A 57 3.57 -0.45 -3.22
C VAL A 57 4.06 0.73 -4.06
N LEU A 58 5.38 0.95 -4.14
CA LEU A 58 5.94 2.02 -4.96
C LEU A 58 5.64 1.84 -6.45
N HIS A 59 5.75 0.60 -6.95
CA HIS A 59 5.39 0.25 -8.32
C HIS A 59 3.92 0.54 -8.63
N GLU A 60 3.00 0.02 -7.82
CA GLU A 60 1.56 0.23 -8.00
C GLU A 60 1.16 1.72 -7.85
N ALA A 61 1.86 2.46 -6.99
CA ALA A 61 1.67 3.91 -6.86
C ALA A 61 2.29 4.72 -8.00
N GLY A 62 2.89 4.09 -9.02
CA GLY A 62 3.56 4.78 -10.13
C GLY A 62 4.78 5.59 -9.71
N VAL A 63 5.40 5.27 -8.56
CA VAL A 63 6.67 5.87 -8.14
C VAL A 63 7.80 5.17 -8.88
N SER A 64 8.12 5.65 -10.08
CA SER A 64 9.29 5.19 -10.81
C SER A 64 10.52 6.02 -10.43
N THR A 65 11.68 5.37 -10.30
CA THR A 65 12.96 6.06 -10.35
C THR A 65 13.19 6.50 -11.79
N ASN A 66 13.17 7.80 -12.07
CA ASN A 66 13.73 8.30 -13.33
C ASN A 66 15.20 7.86 -13.36
N THR A 67 15.52 7.01 -14.33
CA THR A 67 16.91 6.75 -14.75
C THR A 67 17.21 7.65 -15.94
#